data_AF-A0ABD0NDR7-F1
#
_entry.id   AF-A0ABD0NDR7-F1
#
_cell.length_a   1.000
_cell.length_b   1.000
_cell.length_c   1.000
_cell.angle_alpha   90.00
_cell.angle_beta   90.00
_cell.angle_gamma   90.00
#
_symmetry.space_group_name_H-M   'P 1'
#
loop_
_entity.id
_entity.type
_entity.pdbx_description
1 polymer ?
#
loop_
_entity_poly.entity_id
_entity_poly.type
_entity_poly.pdbx_seq_one_letter_code
_entity_poly.pdbx_strand_id
1 'polypeptide(L)' 'KQVLATKADAERDGVKVPTTLAEYCVRTRAPPADEGSTLFYDDYYDDEELDDDEEDDEDCCYDEDDSGTE' A
#
# COMPACT_ATOMS: atom_id res chain seq x y z
N LYS A 1 19.13 18.62 6.08
CA LYS A 1 19.14 17.19 5.70
C LYS A 1 18.39 16.39 6.76
N GLN A 2 17.08 16.21 6.58
CA GLN A 2 16.21 15.63 7.61
C GLN A 2 16.54 14.15 7.90
N VAL A 3 16.80 13.33 6.87
CA VAL A 3 17.15 11.89 7.02
C VAL A 3 18.41 11.66 7.87
N LEU A 4 19.38 12.56 7.83
CA LEU A 4 20.59 12.42 8.66
C LEU A 4 20.35 12.80 10.12
N ALA A 5 19.38 13.69 10.38
CA ALA A 5 19.06 14.12 11.73
C ALA A 5 18.42 12.98 12.54
N THR A 6 17.55 12.19 11.90
CA THR A 6 16.83 11.09 12.55
C THR A 6 17.70 9.88 12.90
N LYS A 7 18.92 9.80 12.33
CA LYS A 7 19.83 8.67 12.57
C LYS A 7 20.22 8.56 14.05
N ALA A 8 20.52 9.67 14.70
CA ALA A 8 20.92 9.68 16.11
C ALA A 8 19.77 9.27 17.05
N ASP A 9 18.54 9.59 16.66
CA ASP A 9 17.35 9.23 17.43
C ASP A 9 17.05 7.73 17.30
N ALA A 10 17.12 7.19 16.08
CA ALA A 10 16.99 5.75 15.86
C ALA A 10 18.03 4.93 16.64
N GLU A 11 19.29 5.37 16.68
CA GLU A 11 20.35 4.71 17.46
C GLU A 11 20.08 4.74 18.97
N ARG A 12 19.58 5.87 19.49
CA ARG A 12 19.22 6.02 20.91
C ARG A 12 18.06 5.12 21.31
N ASP A 13 17.09 4.96 20.43
CA ASP A 13 15.91 4.14 20.64
C ASP A 13 16.17 2.65 20.39
N GLY A 14 17.39 2.30 19.95
CA GLY A 14 17.76 0.92 19.58
C GLY A 14 17.03 0.41 18.34
N VAL A 15 16.49 1.32 17.52
CA VAL A 15 15.74 1.01 16.30
C VAL A 15 16.71 0.96 15.12
N LYS A 16 16.79 -0.20 14.46
CA LYS A 16 17.55 -0.35 13.21
C LYS A 16 16.67 0.01 12.02
N VAL A 17 17.02 1.10 11.32
CA VAL A 17 16.32 1.50 10.09
C VAL A 17 16.61 0.48 8.97
N PRO A 18 15.59 -0.15 8.37
CA PRO A 18 15.79 -1.08 7.27
C PRO A 18 16.26 -0.34 6.03
N THR A 19 17.23 -0.92 5.34
CA THR A 19 17.81 -0.36 4.11
C THR A 19 17.49 -1.20 2.87
N THR A 20 16.81 -2.33 3.08
CA THR A 20 16.34 -3.21 2.03
C THR A 20 14.87 -3.53 2.23
N LEU A 21 14.17 -3.88 1.15
CA LEU A 21 12.77 -4.32 1.22
C LEU A 21 12.60 -5.56 2.11
N ALA A 22 13.58 -6.47 2.09
CA ALA A 22 13.55 -7.68 2.91
C ALA A 22 13.62 -7.37 4.42
N GLU A 23 14.36 -6.33 4.82
CA GLU A 23 14.42 -5.87 6.21
C GLU A 23 13.15 -5.08 6.60
N TYR A 24 12.55 -4.37 5.66
CA TYR A 24 11.32 -3.60 5.88
C TYR A 24 10.08 -4.51 5.99
N CYS A 25 9.99 -5.52 5.14
CA CYS A 25 8.85 -6.43 5.10
C CYS A 25 8.92 -7.45 6.24
N VAL A 26 8.05 -7.29 7.25
CA VAL A 26 7.82 -8.32 8.27
C VAL A 26 7.17 -9.52 7.59
N ARG A 27 7.99 -10.51 7.23
CA ARG A 27 7.49 -11.77 6.68
C ARG A 27 6.83 -12.56 7.79
N THR A 28 5.52 -12.39 7.96
CA THR A 28 4.72 -13.36 8.68
C THR A 28 4.94 -14.69 7.96
N ARG A 29 5.46 -15.69 8.68
CA ARG A 29 5.48 -17.05 8.16
C ARG A 29 4.03 -17.35 7.78
N ALA A 30 3.79 -17.74 6.53
CA ALA A 30 2.46 -18.19 6.13
C ALA A 30 1.99 -19.17 7.22
N PRO A 31 0.77 -19.00 7.77
CA PRO A 31 0.25 -20.00 8.69
C PRO A 31 0.44 -21.37 8.03
N PRO A 32 0.70 -22.44 8.81
CA PRO A 32 0.69 -23.79 8.24
C PRO A 32 -0.56 -23.90 7.38
N ALA A 33 -0.46 -24.52 6.19
CA ALA A 33 -1.61 -24.69 5.31
C ALA A 33 -2.72 -25.36 6.12
N ASP A 34 -3.62 -24.54 6.64
CA ASP A 34 -4.80 -24.99 7.32
C ASP A 34 -5.66 -25.52 6.20
N GLU A 35 -5.93 -26.82 6.23
CA GLU A 35 -6.81 -27.51 5.30
C GLU A 35 -8.23 -26.96 5.49
N GLY A 36 -8.51 -25.72 5.06
CA GLY A 36 -9.83 -25.13 5.30
C GLY A 36 -9.94 -23.61 5.29
N SER A 37 -9.44 -22.92 4.26
CA SER A 37 -9.99 -21.60 3.92
C SER A 37 -10.82 -21.71 2.65
N THR A 38 -12.06 -22.20 2.80
CA THR A 38 -13.10 -22.17 1.77
C THR A 38 -13.74 -20.78 1.69
N LEU A 39 -13.00 -19.71 1.97
CA LEU A 39 -13.52 -18.35 1.96
C LEU A 39 -13.69 -17.87 0.52
N PHE A 40 -14.83 -18.26 -0.07
CA PHE A 40 -15.77 -17.43 -0.82
C PHE A 40 -15.21 -16.23 -1.60
N TYR A 41 -14.31 -16.48 -2.55
CA TYR A 41 -13.93 -15.52 -3.60
C TYR A 41 -14.33 -16.04 -4.99
N ASP A 42 -15.48 -16.70 -5.09
CA ASP A 42 -16.01 -17.21 -6.37
C ASP A 42 -17.48 -16.83 -6.60
N ASP A 43 -18.10 -16.08 -5.67
CA ASP A 43 -19.54 -15.77 -5.71
C ASP A 43 -19.84 -14.29 -6.04
N TYR A 44 -18.82 -13.55 -6.51
CA TYR A 44 -18.94 -12.13 -6.90
C TYR A 44 -18.74 -11.89 -8.41
N TYR A 45 -18.71 -12.94 -9.22
CA TYR A 45 -18.81 -12.83 -10.68
C TYR A 45 -20.13 -13.46 -11.17
N ASP A 46 -21.24 -13.04 -10.56
CA ASP A 46 -22.58 -13.24 -11.12
C ASP A 46 -22.88 -12.06 -12.06
N ASP A 47 -22.41 -12.22 -13.30
CA ASP A 47 -23.10 -11.95 -14.56
C ASP A 47 -24.26 -10.91 -14.60
N GLU A 48 -24.04 -9.68 -14.13
CA GLU A 48 -24.83 -8.52 -14.57
C GLU A 48 -23.96 -7.60 -15.44
N GLU A 49 -23.95 -7.92 -16.74
CA GLU A 49 -23.82 -7.02 -17.90
C GLU A 49 -23.37 -5.59 -17.55
N LEU A 50 -22.05 -5.35 -17.62
CA LEU A 50 -21.52 -3.99 -17.76
C LEU A 50 -21.98 -3.47 -19.12
N ASP A 51 -23.16 -2.86 -19.15
CA ASP A 51 -23.64 -2.04 -20.25
C ASP A 51 -22.58 -0.95 -20.52
N ASP A 52 -22.14 -0.94 -21.77
CA ASP A 52 -20.99 -0.25 -22.34
C ASP A 52 -21.37 1.19 -22.70
N ASP A 53 -21.74 2.01 -21.71
CA ASP A 53 -21.89 3.45 -21.91
C ASP A 53 -20.74 4.20 -21.20
N GLU A 54 -19.60 4.23 -21.90
CA GLU A 54 -18.48 5.16 -21.69
C GLU A 54 -18.94 6.63 -21.78
N GLU A 55 -19.57 7.16 -20.73
CA GLU A 55 -19.66 8.60 -20.50
C GLU A 55 -19.37 8.92 -19.03
N ASP A 56 -18.09 9.06 -18.68
CA ASP A 56 -17.71 10.04 -17.67
C ASP A 56 -16.41 10.73 -18.09
N ASP A 57 -16.65 11.84 -18.78
CA ASP A 57 -15.74 12.95 -19.01
C ASP A 57 -15.29 13.53 -17.66
N GLU A 58 -14.33 12.89 -16.99
CA GLU A 58 -13.63 13.53 -15.88
C GLU A 58 -12.20 13.85 -16.31
N ASP A 59 -12.13 14.90 -17.13
CA ASP A 59 -11.03 15.86 -17.19
C ASP A 59 -10.64 16.27 -15.77
N CYS A 60 -9.89 15.41 -15.09
CA CYS A 60 -9.29 15.68 -13.81
C CYS A 60 -8.08 16.59 -14.03
N CYS A 61 -8.41 17.84 -14.37
CA CYS A 61 -7.64 19.04 -14.13
C CYS A 61 -7.12 19.02 -12.69
N TYR A 62 -5.98 18.36 -12.47
CA TYR A 62 -5.10 18.72 -11.35
C TYR A 62 -4.37 19.98 -11.75
N ASP A 63 -5.13 21.07 -11.80
CA ASP A 63 -4.57 22.40 -11.74
C ASP A 63 -4.16 22.71 -10.29
N GLU A 64 -3.12 23.53 -10.24
CA GLU A 64 -2.73 24.36 -9.11
C GLU A 64 -1.98 23.71 -7.94
N ASP A 65 -0.64 23.72 -8.08
CA ASP A 65 0.24 24.35 -7.11
C ASP A 65 0.07 23.92 -5.63
N ASP A 66 0.43 22.68 -5.30
CA ASP A 66 0.85 22.38 -3.92
C ASP A 66 2.34 22.70 -3.78
N SER A 67 2.66 24.00 -3.82
CA SER A 67 3.96 24.55 -3.44
C SER A 67 4.12 24.51 -1.91
N GLY A 68 4.02 23.32 -1.33
CA GLY A 68 4.20 23.04 0.09
C GLY A 68 5.64 23.29 0.54
N THR A 69 5.96 24.55 0.84
CA THR A 69 7.09 24.93 1.70
C THR A 69 6.59 25.16 3.12
N GLU A 70 7.04 24.33 4.07
CA GLU A 70 7.62 24.71 5.38
C GLU A 70 8.34 23.52 6.04
#